data_AF-A0A2V8REZ2-F1
#
_entry.id   AF-A0A2V8REZ2-F1
#
_cell.length_a   1.000
_cell.length_b   1.000
_cell.length_c   1.000
_cell.angle_alpha   90.00
_cell.angle_beta   90.00
_cell.angle_gamma   90.00
#
_symmetry.space_group_name_H-M   'P 1'
#
loop_
_entity.id
_entity.type
_entity.pdbx_description
1 polymer ?
#
loop_
_entity_poly.entity_id
_entity_poly.type
_entity_poly.pdbx_seq_one_letter_code
_entity_poly.pdbx_strand_id
1 'polypeptide(L)'
;MKLEIIFISLAASLIFGCSSAAPVAVNTSNTPVRDERAQNTIAHGPVEQMPLNSNSNSSGKWSQSGDPIDTFKFDKAIADAEKTQKAKPADAAAKTALAQAYYARGFALTESRQYASALGDYRRTLNLDPSHAEAKQWEAQIISIYQMLKKDPPKEGEEPPPLPYQKPARQ
;
A
#
# COMPACT_ATOMS: atom_id res chain seq x y z
N MET A 1 0.24 43.01 40.59
CA MET A 1 1.26 43.11 39.54
C MET A 1 0.55 42.85 38.22
N LYS A 2 0.31 43.91 37.43
CA LYS A 2 -0.37 43.86 36.13
C LYS A 2 0.71 43.74 35.05
N LEU A 3 0.65 42.67 34.27
CA LEU A 3 1.57 42.40 33.17
C LEU A 3 0.80 42.65 31.86
N GLU A 4 1.09 43.79 31.23
CA GLU A 4 0.51 44.21 29.95
C GLU A 4 1.10 43.37 28.82
N ILE A 5 0.24 42.70 28.04
CA ILE A 5 0.61 41.93 26.84
C ILE A 5 0.52 42.87 25.65
N ILE A 6 1.68 43.25 25.11
CA ILE A 6 1.81 44.07 23.89
C ILE A 6 1.51 43.17 22.68
N PHE A 7 0.34 43.36 22.06
CA PHE A 7 -0.02 42.78 20.77
C PHE A 7 0.74 43.49 19.65
N ILE A 8 1.70 42.80 19.03
CA ILE A 8 2.37 43.25 17.81
C ILE A 8 1.48 42.88 16.62
N SER A 9 0.72 43.86 16.12
CA SER A 9 0.04 43.79 14.83
C SER A 9 1.06 43.86 13.70
N LEU A 10 1.29 42.75 13.01
CA LEU A 10 2.00 42.74 11.72
C LEU A 10 0.98 42.85 10.59
N ALA A 11 0.85 44.05 10.05
CA ALA A 11 0.02 44.37 8.90
C ALA A 11 0.80 44.17 7.59
N ALA A 12 0.09 43.61 6.60
CA ALA A 12 0.18 43.82 5.17
C ALA A 12 1.52 43.53 4.44
N SER A 13 1.45 42.65 3.43
CA SER A 13 1.73 43.07 2.05
C SER A 13 1.18 42.04 1.06
N LEU A 14 0.26 42.53 0.24
CA LEU A 14 -0.32 41.90 -0.93
C LEU A 14 0.75 41.67 -2.00
N ILE A 15 0.77 40.48 -2.61
CA ILE A 15 1.30 40.33 -3.95
C ILE A 15 0.21 39.66 -4.80
N PHE A 16 -0.47 40.51 -5.56
CA PHE A 16 -1.33 40.10 -6.67
C PHE A 16 -0.45 39.43 -7.73
N GLY A 17 -0.62 38.12 -7.93
CA GLY A 17 -0.05 37.42 -9.06
C GLY A 17 -0.87 37.70 -10.32
N CYS A 18 -0.28 38.36 -11.31
CA CYS A 18 -0.88 38.52 -12.63
C CYS A 18 -0.86 37.18 -13.39
N SER A 19 -2.04 36.65 -13.69
CA SER A 19 -2.25 35.61 -14.70
C SER A 19 -2.41 36.24 -16.08
N SER A 20 -1.71 35.72 -17.08
CA SER A 20 -2.02 35.96 -18.50
C SER A 20 -1.60 34.74 -19.31
N ALA A 21 -2.48 33.74 -19.37
CA ALA A 21 -2.40 32.65 -20.33
C ALA A 21 -3.18 33.09 -21.59
N ALA A 22 -2.52 33.08 -22.74
CA ALA A 22 -3.18 33.20 -24.03
C ALA A 22 -3.42 31.81 -24.63
N PRO A 23 -4.62 31.48 -25.12
CA PRO A 23 -4.86 30.24 -25.85
C PRO A 23 -4.50 30.42 -27.33
N VAL A 24 -3.62 29.58 -27.86
CA VAL A 24 -3.48 29.40 -29.32
C VAL A 24 -4.24 28.14 -29.70
N ALA A 25 -5.38 28.35 -30.35
CA ALA A 25 -6.11 27.32 -31.07
C ALA A 25 -5.42 27.03 -32.41
N VAL A 26 -5.13 25.76 -32.68
CA VAL A 26 -4.94 25.28 -34.06
C VAL A 26 -5.74 24.00 -34.21
N ASN A 27 -6.88 24.12 -34.89
CA ASN A 27 -7.59 23.01 -35.50
C ASN A 27 -6.99 22.78 -36.90
N THR A 28 -6.46 21.59 -37.17
CA THR A 28 -6.44 21.06 -38.53
C THR A 28 -6.66 19.55 -38.52
N SER A 29 -7.64 19.15 -39.30
CA SER A 29 -8.26 17.82 -39.39
C SER A 29 -7.45 16.79 -40.18
N ASN A 30 -7.82 15.52 -39.92
CA ASN A 30 -7.75 14.32 -40.78
C ASN A 30 -6.39 13.65 -41.03
N THR A 31 -6.25 12.42 -40.50
CA THR A 31 -6.30 11.16 -41.28
C THR A 31 -6.27 9.94 -40.32
N PRO A 32 -7.02 8.85 -40.61
CA PRO A 32 -7.05 7.65 -39.77
C PRO A 32 -5.78 6.80 -39.97
N VAL A 33 -5.08 6.50 -38.88
CA VAL A 33 -3.93 5.58 -38.89
C VAL A 33 -4.44 4.16 -39.09
N ARG A 34 -3.90 3.53 -40.14
CA ARG A 34 -4.09 2.13 -40.50
C ARG A 34 -3.63 1.20 -39.37
N ASP A 35 -4.48 0.20 -39.15
CA ASP A 35 -4.22 -1.06 -38.50
C ASP A 35 -3.08 -1.80 -39.24
N GLU A 36 -1.88 -1.89 -38.64
CA GLU A 36 -0.84 -2.83 -39.09
C GLU A 36 -0.53 -3.84 -37.99
N ARG A 37 -1.21 -4.96 -38.17
CA ARG A 37 -1.04 -6.27 -37.57
C ARG A 37 0.39 -6.80 -37.84
N ALA A 38 1.32 -6.60 -36.92
CA ALA A 38 2.58 -7.36 -36.91
C ALA A 38 2.39 -8.67 -36.14
N GLN A 39 2.13 -9.75 -36.90
CA GLN A 39 2.15 -11.12 -36.39
C GLN A 39 3.61 -11.54 -36.13
N ASN A 40 4.01 -11.64 -34.87
CA ASN A 40 5.15 -12.46 -34.49
C ASN A 40 4.65 -13.82 -34.00
N THR A 41 4.55 -14.76 -34.94
CA THR A 41 4.37 -16.18 -34.67
C THR A 41 5.71 -16.79 -34.25
N ILE A 42 5.88 -17.06 -32.95
CA ILE A 42 6.77 -18.12 -32.48
C ILE A 42 5.91 -19.06 -31.65
N ALA A 43 5.81 -20.30 -32.14
CA ALA A 43 5.03 -21.37 -31.56
C ALA A 43 5.71 -21.92 -30.29
N HIS A 44 5.05 -21.80 -29.14
CA HIS A 44 5.32 -22.58 -27.94
C HIS A 44 4.00 -22.95 -27.25
N GLY A 45 3.43 -24.11 -27.62
CA GLY A 45 2.45 -24.91 -26.86
C GLY A 45 1.14 -24.23 -26.42
N PRO A 46 0.04 -24.99 -26.18
CA PRO A 46 -1.03 -24.46 -25.36
C PRO A 46 -0.50 -24.52 -23.92
N VAL A 47 0.20 -23.47 -23.48
CA VAL A 47 0.25 -23.20 -22.05
C VAL A 47 -1.18 -22.86 -21.70
N GLU A 48 -1.89 -23.80 -21.05
CA GLU A 48 -3.12 -23.49 -20.35
C GLU A 48 -2.79 -22.33 -19.42
N GLN A 49 -3.11 -21.12 -19.88
CA GLN A 49 -3.12 -19.94 -19.05
C GLN A 49 -4.16 -20.24 -17.99
N MET A 50 -3.69 -20.69 -16.82
CA MET A 50 -4.50 -20.72 -15.62
C MET A 50 -5.16 -19.35 -15.53
N PRO A 51 -6.51 -19.28 -15.45
CA PRO A 51 -7.19 -18.01 -15.49
C PRO A 51 -6.65 -17.18 -14.33
N LEU A 52 -5.95 -16.11 -14.67
CA LEU A 52 -5.71 -15.02 -13.74
C LEU A 52 -7.10 -14.58 -13.32
N ASN A 53 -7.56 -15.06 -12.16
CA ASN A 53 -8.68 -14.46 -11.46
C ASN A 53 -8.18 -13.14 -10.88
N SER A 54 -7.80 -12.23 -11.76
CA SER A 54 -7.65 -10.83 -11.45
C SER A 54 -9.06 -10.29 -11.38
N ASN A 55 -9.71 -10.47 -10.23
CA ASN A 55 -10.80 -9.59 -9.85
C ASN A 55 -10.20 -8.22 -9.49
N SER A 56 -9.52 -7.60 -10.46
CA SER A 56 -8.68 -6.42 -10.33
C SER A 56 -9.36 -5.28 -11.04
N ASN A 57 -10.46 -4.82 -10.45
CA ASN A 57 -11.05 -3.55 -10.83
C ASN A 57 -10.24 -2.40 -10.18
N SER A 58 -8.96 -2.31 -10.51
CA SER A 58 -8.03 -1.29 -10.00
C SER A 58 -7.17 -0.76 -11.13
N SER A 59 -7.81 -0.09 -12.08
CA SER A 59 -7.13 0.77 -13.05
C SER A 59 -6.37 1.88 -12.30
N GLY A 60 -5.07 1.69 -12.07
CA GLY A 60 -4.14 2.69 -11.54
C GLY A 60 -3.95 2.75 -10.02
N LYS A 61 -4.74 2.02 -9.22
CA LYS A 61 -4.79 2.24 -7.76
C LYS A 61 -3.65 1.60 -6.97
N TRP A 62 -3.37 0.31 -7.20
CA TRP A 62 -2.26 -0.51 -6.71
C TRP A 62 -2.58 -1.95 -7.17
N SER A 63 -1.60 -2.84 -7.20
CA SER A 63 -1.80 -4.25 -7.56
C SER A 63 -1.28 -5.16 -6.47
N GLN A 64 -2.06 -6.17 -6.09
CA GLN A 64 -1.53 -7.25 -5.28
C GLN A 64 -0.49 -8.03 -6.13
N SER A 65 0.70 -8.25 -5.57
CA SER A 65 1.85 -8.82 -6.26
C SER A 65 2.78 -9.47 -5.25
N GLY A 66 3.79 -10.21 -5.70
CA GLY A 66 4.73 -10.93 -4.83
C GLY A 66 4.55 -12.44 -4.89
N ASP A 67 5.38 -13.14 -4.12
CA ASP A 67 5.39 -14.59 -4.09
C ASP A 67 4.47 -15.08 -2.95
N PRO A 68 3.52 -16.02 -3.20
CA PRO A 68 2.71 -16.60 -2.14
C PRO A 68 3.59 -17.31 -1.10
N ILE A 69 3.33 -17.05 0.18
CA ILE A 69 4.05 -17.68 1.30
C ILE A 69 3.08 -18.30 2.30
N ASP A 70 3.54 -19.34 3.00
CA ASP A 70 2.78 -19.93 4.09
C ASP A 70 2.72 -18.96 5.28
N THR A 71 1.58 -18.27 5.42
CA THR A 71 1.32 -17.35 6.52
C THR A 71 0.74 -18.01 7.76
N PHE A 72 0.45 -19.32 7.72
CA PHE A 72 -0.36 -20.01 8.73
C PHE A 72 0.14 -19.78 10.17
N LYS A 73 1.46 -19.85 10.38
CA LYS A 73 2.06 -19.64 11.71
C LYS A 73 1.83 -18.22 12.23
N PHE A 74 1.82 -17.23 11.35
CA PHE A 74 1.59 -15.84 11.70
C PHE A 74 0.10 -15.59 11.93
N ASP A 75 -0.77 -16.15 11.07
CA ASP A 75 -2.22 -16.03 11.21
C ASP A 75 -2.70 -16.63 12.53
N LYS A 76 -2.15 -17.79 12.91
CA LYS A 76 -2.39 -18.39 14.23
C LYS A 76 -1.92 -17.47 15.37
N ALA A 77 -0.71 -16.92 15.27
CA ALA A 77 -0.17 -16.03 16.30
C ALA A 77 -1.02 -14.76 16.48
N ILE A 78 -1.48 -14.16 15.37
CA ILE A 78 -2.39 -13.02 15.38
C ILE A 78 -3.70 -13.42 16.06
N ALA A 79 -4.35 -14.52 15.66
CA ALA A 79 -5.61 -14.96 16.25
C ALA A 79 -5.52 -15.21 17.77
N ASP A 80 -4.45 -15.85 18.23
CA ASP A 80 -4.21 -16.08 19.66
C ASP A 80 -3.99 -14.76 20.42
N ALA A 81 -3.24 -13.83 19.84
CA ALA A 81 -2.99 -12.51 20.42
C ALA A 81 -4.25 -11.63 20.42
N GLU A 82 -5.06 -11.67 19.36
CA GLU A 82 -6.35 -10.95 19.28
C GLU A 82 -7.31 -11.43 20.35
N LYS A 83 -7.42 -12.75 20.55
CA LYS A 83 -8.23 -13.33 21.62
C LYS A 83 -7.78 -12.81 23.00
N THR A 84 -6.46 -12.75 23.22
CA THR A 84 -5.87 -12.28 24.48
C THR A 84 -6.14 -10.79 24.70
N GLN A 85 -5.92 -9.97 23.67
CA GLN A 85 -6.17 -8.53 23.72
C GLN A 85 -7.66 -8.23 23.92
N LYS A 86 -8.55 -8.99 23.29
CA LYS A 86 -10.00 -8.88 23.49
C LYS A 86 -10.43 -9.24 24.91
N ALA A 87 -9.82 -10.26 25.51
CA ALA A 87 -10.09 -10.64 26.90
C ALA A 87 -9.53 -9.62 27.91
N LYS A 88 -8.46 -8.90 27.55
CA LYS A 88 -7.75 -7.95 28.41
C LYS A 88 -7.44 -6.64 27.65
N PRO A 89 -8.44 -5.81 27.33
CA PRO A 89 -8.26 -4.65 26.46
C PRO A 89 -7.36 -3.55 27.06
N ALA A 90 -7.23 -3.51 28.38
CA ALA A 90 -6.36 -2.56 29.10
C ALA A 90 -4.93 -3.09 29.32
N ASP A 91 -4.66 -4.37 29.01
CA ASP A 91 -3.34 -4.97 29.20
C ASP A 91 -2.39 -4.52 28.08
N ALA A 92 -1.37 -3.74 28.46
CA ALA A 92 -0.36 -3.25 27.53
C ALA A 92 0.42 -4.41 26.89
N ALA A 93 0.73 -5.47 27.65
CA ALA A 93 1.46 -6.62 27.12
C ALA A 93 0.65 -7.36 26.04
N ALA A 94 -0.67 -7.44 26.22
CA ALA A 94 -1.55 -8.04 25.21
C ALA A 94 -1.59 -7.22 23.91
N LYS A 95 -1.59 -5.89 24.01
CA LYS A 95 -1.46 -5.00 22.83
C LYS A 95 -0.10 -5.15 22.15
N THR A 96 0.99 -5.17 22.92
CA THR A 96 2.35 -5.35 22.38
C THR A 96 2.51 -6.70 21.69
N ALA A 97 2.00 -7.78 22.27
CA ALA A 97 2.05 -9.11 21.64
C ALA A 97 1.28 -9.15 20.31
N LEU A 98 0.11 -8.49 20.26
CA LEU A 98 -0.67 -8.39 19.02
C LEU A 98 0.05 -7.53 17.97
N ALA A 99 0.66 -6.41 18.38
CA ALA A 99 1.46 -5.58 17.49
C ALA A 99 2.63 -6.38 16.89
N GLN A 100 3.37 -7.12 17.73
CA GLN A 100 4.48 -7.97 17.28
C GLN A 100 4.03 -9.08 16.31
N ALA A 101 2.86 -9.69 16.54
CA ALA A 101 2.32 -10.70 15.64
C ALA A 101 2.01 -10.12 14.26
N TYR A 102 1.41 -8.93 14.20
CA TYR A 102 1.19 -8.20 12.95
C TYR A 102 2.51 -7.83 12.27
N TYR A 103 3.46 -7.24 13.02
CA TYR A 103 4.79 -6.88 12.48
C TYR A 103 5.50 -8.10 11.86
N ALA A 104 5.47 -9.25 12.53
CA ALA A 104 6.12 -10.46 12.04
C ALA A 104 5.53 -10.94 10.71
N ARG A 105 4.21 -10.88 10.55
CA ARG A 105 3.56 -11.20 9.27
C ARG A 105 3.91 -10.16 8.20
N GLY A 106 3.81 -8.87 8.53
CA GLY A 106 4.17 -7.77 7.64
C GLY A 106 5.60 -7.88 7.12
N PHE A 107 6.56 -8.21 7.98
CA PHE A 107 7.95 -8.46 7.61
C PHE A 107 8.10 -9.62 6.61
N ALA A 108 7.49 -10.77 6.89
CA ALA A 108 7.55 -11.92 5.98
C ALA A 108 6.89 -11.62 4.61
N LEU A 109 5.80 -10.85 4.61
CA LEU A 109 5.14 -10.40 3.39
C LEU A 109 6.01 -9.41 2.59
N THR A 110 6.72 -8.51 3.27
CA THR A 110 7.69 -7.60 2.64
C THR A 110 8.81 -8.36 1.95
N GLU A 111 9.40 -9.36 2.63
CA GLU A 111 10.42 -10.25 2.03
C GLU A 111 9.89 -10.98 0.79
N SER A 112 8.59 -11.24 0.76
CA SER A 112 7.89 -11.88 -0.35
C SER A 112 7.37 -10.90 -1.41
N ARG A 113 7.74 -9.61 -1.30
CA ARG A 113 7.30 -8.50 -2.15
C ARG A 113 5.78 -8.28 -2.17
N GLN A 114 5.06 -8.78 -1.18
CA GLN A 114 3.62 -8.58 -0.99
C GLN A 114 3.33 -7.23 -0.30
N TYR A 115 3.82 -6.13 -0.88
CA TYR A 115 3.84 -4.81 -0.25
C TYR A 115 2.44 -4.27 0.10
N ALA A 116 1.42 -4.56 -0.71
CA ALA A 116 0.05 -4.13 -0.44
C ALA A 116 -0.48 -4.75 0.87
N SER A 117 -0.30 -6.06 1.05
CA SER A 117 -0.71 -6.77 2.27
C SER A 117 0.17 -6.40 3.46
N ALA A 118 1.48 -6.30 3.26
CA ALA A 118 2.44 -5.93 4.30
C ALA A 118 2.15 -4.54 4.90
N LEU A 119 1.78 -3.57 4.06
CA LEU A 119 1.42 -2.23 4.50
C LEU A 119 0.27 -2.23 5.53
N GLY A 120 -0.73 -3.09 5.32
CA GLY A 120 -1.85 -3.23 6.24
C GLY A 120 -1.41 -3.78 7.61
N ASP A 121 -0.48 -4.73 7.62
CA ASP A 121 0.06 -5.29 8.86
C ASP A 121 0.95 -4.30 9.62
N TYR A 122 1.75 -3.49 8.93
CA TYR A 122 2.51 -2.42 9.59
C TYR A 122 1.59 -1.35 10.17
N ARG A 123 0.54 -0.95 9.45
CA ARG A 123 -0.46 -0.01 10.00
C ARG A 123 -1.18 -0.56 11.23
N ARG A 124 -1.57 -1.83 11.21
CA ARG A 124 -2.14 -2.50 12.41
C ARG A 124 -1.14 -2.53 13.57
N THR A 125 0.14 -2.77 13.29
CA THR A 125 1.21 -2.68 14.29
C THR A 125 1.25 -1.28 14.90
N LEU A 126 1.24 -0.24 14.08
CA LEU A 126 1.32 1.16 14.51
C LEU A 126 0.05 1.67 15.21
N ASN A 127 -1.11 1.12 14.88
CA ASN A 127 -2.36 1.39 15.59
C ASN A 127 -2.35 0.82 17.02
N LEU A 128 -1.60 -0.26 17.25
CA LEU A 128 -1.47 -0.90 18.57
C LEU A 128 -0.28 -0.34 19.36
N ASP A 129 0.84 -0.11 18.68
CA ASP A 129 2.06 0.48 19.19
C ASP A 129 2.55 1.60 18.24
N PRO A 130 2.11 2.85 18.47
CA PRO A 130 2.54 4.00 17.68
C PRO A 130 4.03 4.32 17.81
N SER A 131 4.77 3.65 18.70
CA SER A 131 6.20 3.88 18.91
C SER A 131 7.11 2.87 18.19
N HIS A 132 6.54 1.83 17.57
CA HIS A 132 7.30 0.77 16.91
C HIS A 132 8.11 1.31 15.72
N ALA A 133 9.41 1.48 15.92
CA ALA A 133 10.28 2.20 14.98
C ALA A 133 10.41 1.48 13.63
N GLU A 134 10.60 0.17 13.66
CA GLU A 134 10.78 -0.68 12.49
C GLU A 134 9.51 -0.72 11.62
N ALA A 135 8.33 -0.76 12.24
CA ALA A 135 7.07 -0.72 11.50
C ALA A 135 6.90 0.62 10.75
N LYS A 136 7.26 1.76 11.38
CA LYS A 136 7.26 3.07 10.70
C LYS A 136 8.22 3.12 9.53
N GLN A 137 9.42 2.56 9.71
CA GLN A 137 10.43 2.51 8.66
C GLN A 137 9.92 1.70 7.47
N TRP A 138 9.34 0.52 7.72
CA TRP A 138 8.79 -0.31 6.66
C TRP A 138 7.57 0.31 5.97
N GLU A 139 6.64 0.93 6.71
CA GLU A 139 5.53 1.68 6.12
C GLU A 139 6.05 2.77 5.17
N ALA A 140 6.98 3.61 5.63
CA ALA A 140 7.55 4.68 4.83
C ALA A 140 8.31 4.15 3.60
N GLN A 141 9.05 3.05 3.75
CA GLN A 141 9.76 2.40 2.66
C GLN A 141 8.80 1.84 1.61
N ILE A 142 7.74 1.16 2.03
CA ILE A 142 6.71 0.65 1.11
C ILE A 142 6.05 1.80 0.35
N ILE A 143 5.65 2.87 1.04
CA ILE A 143 5.07 4.05 0.40
C ILE A 143 6.04 4.64 -0.63
N SER A 144 7.33 4.71 -0.31
CA SER A 144 8.37 5.18 -1.23
C SER A 144 8.50 4.28 -2.46
N ILE A 145 8.38 2.96 -2.31
CA ILE A 145 8.34 2.01 -3.44
C ILE A 145 7.18 2.32 -4.38
N TYR A 146 5.98 2.54 -3.85
CA TYR A 146 4.81 2.91 -4.65
C TYR A 146 5.03 4.21 -5.43
N GLN A 147 5.60 5.23 -4.79
CA GLN A 147 5.96 6.50 -5.44
C GLN A 147 6.96 6.31 -6.59
N MET A 148 8.02 5.51 -6.37
CA MET A 148 8.99 5.18 -7.42
C MET A 148 8.34 4.44 -8.61
N LEU A 149 7.36 3.59 -8.33
CA LEU A 149 6.58 2.88 -9.33
C LEU A 149 5.51 3.75 -10.01
N LYS A 150 5.36 5.02 -9.63
CA LYS A 150 4.29 5.93 -10.07
C LYS A 150 2.90 5.31 -9.87
N LYS A 151 2.72 4.62 -8.74
CA LYS A 151 1.45 4.03 -8.29
C LYS A 151 1.08 4.63 -6.94
N ASP A 152 -0.20 4.73 -6.65
CA ASP A 152 -0.65 5.02 -5.29
C ASP A 152 -0.51 3.74 -4.43
N PRO A 153 -0.17 3.84 -3.13
CA PRO A 153 -0.29 2.71 -2.22
C PRO A 153 -1.77 2.48 -1.85
N PRO A 154 -2.15 1.27 -1.35
CA PRO A 154 -3.46 1.08 -0.76
C PRO A 154 -3.68 2.05 0.41
N LYS A 155 -4.87 2.63 0.47
CA LYS A 155 -5.30 3.40 1.63
C LYS A 155 -5.60 2.46 2.79
N GLU A 156 -5.62 3.00 4.01
CA GLU A 156 -6.00 2.23 5.19
C GLU A 156 -7.42 1.64 5.01
N GLY A 157 -7.53 0.32 5.21
CA GLY A 157 -8.74 -0.46 4.99
C GLY A 157 -8.91 -1.00 3.57
N GLU A 158 -8.07 -0.58 2.60
CA GLU A 158 -8.04 -1.14 1.25
C GLU A 158 -6.99 -2.23 1.08
N GLU A 159 -6.13 -2.49 2.08
CA GLU A 159 -5.06 -3.46 1.96
C GLU A 159 -5.58 -4.89 1.81
N PRO A 160 -5.08 -5.65 0.81
CA PRO A 160 -5.56 -7.00 0.58
C PRO A 160 -5.00 -7.97 1.62
N PRO A 161 -5.69 -9.11 1.87
CA PRO A 161 -5.10 -10.21 2.63
C PRO A 161 -3.86 -10.79 1.89
N PRO A 162 -3.01 -11.56 2.57
CA PRO A 162 -1.92 -12.30 1.93
C PRO A 162 -2.38 -13.12 0.73
N LEU A 163 -1.52 -13.25 -0.29
CA LEU A 163 -1.77 -14.14 -1.42
C LEU A 163 -1.99 -15.59 -0.94
N PRO A 164 -2.96 -16.32 -1.52
CA PRO A 164 -3.23 -17.69 -1.11
C PRO A 164 -2.04 -18.60 -1.42
N TYR A 165 -1.53 -19.27 -0.40
CA TYR A 165 -0.44 -20.22 -0.53
C TYR A 165 -0.97 -21.65 -0.72
N GLN A 166 -0.52 -22.30 -1.79
CA GLN A 166 -0.77 -23.72 -2.01
C GLN A 166 0.50 -24.49 -1.69
N LYS A 167 0.43 -25.39 -0.70
CA LYS A 167 1.57 -26.23 -0.34
C LYS A 167 1.88 -27.16 -1.53
N PRO A 168 3.14 -27.21 -2.01
CA PRO A 168 3.52 -28.15 -3.06
C PRO A 168 3.16 -29.57 -2.63
N ALA A 169 2.54 -30.34 -3.52
CA ALA A 169 2.30 -31.76 -3.28
C ALA A 169 3.66 -32.43 -2.99
N ARG A 170 3.76 -33.15 -1.87
CA ARG A 170 4.92 -34.00 -1.61
C ARG A 170 4.94 -35.07 -2.69
N GLN A 171 5.97 -35.04 -3.55
CA GLN A 171 6.28 -36.15 -4.46
C GLN A 171 6.77 -37.36 -3.66
#